data_AF-A0A7V1M4Q6-F1
#
_entry.id   AF-A0A7V1M4Q6-F1
#
_cell.length_a   1.000
_cell.length_b   1.000
_cell.length_c   1.000
_cell.angle_alpha   90.00
_cell.angle_beta   90.00
_cell.angle_gamma   90.00
#
_symmetry.space_group_name_H-M   'P 1'
#
loop_
_entity.id
_entity.type
_entity.pdbx_description
1 polymer ?
#
loop_
_entity_poly.entity_id
_entity_poly.type
_entity_poly.pdbx_seq_one_letter_code
_entity_poly.pdbx_strand_id
1 'polypeptide(L)'
;MKRYLWLLMLALAIPAFAAPPNWDISNTYWTAQIRDVYYGFVFDGNIRFFTQNTTTGEFTGRVQYLPPNNNPLGQYNISGRVDGDTISFSGVANIPGVGNTDVVWQGTITQNGAKMQGQMAYWDWIWEVWVVFDWWTTSGGPARPIVRTYTISGKVELGDYGGDITTVPIVVQLRNAGSTDPLRTVTLYLDSAGNYILPDVPNGNYDLAFKASHWLRKVVRNVTVSGANVGGVNASLVNGDIDGDNEVTLFDFGGLVAAFGSVPGDSNWNPDADLDGDAEVTLFDFGVLVRHFGEIGDE
;
A
#
# COMPACT_ATOMS: atom_id res chain seq x y z
N MET A 1 30.00 3.13 -38.15
CA MET A 1 30.00 1.73 -37.67
C MET A 1 29.21 1.70 -36.36
N LYS A 2 28.04 1.05 -36.32
CA LYS A 2 27.30 0.85 -35.07
C LYS A 2 28.06 -0.17 -34.23
N ARG A 3 28.68 0.25 -33.13
CA ARG A 3 29.37 -0.65 -32.19
C ARG A 3 28.36 -1.10 -31.14
N TYR A 4 27.88 -2.32 -31.26
CA TYR A 4 27.06 -2.96 -30.24
C TYR A 4 27.99 -3.56 -29.18
N LEU A 5 27.86 -3.09 -27.94
CA LEU A 5 28.60 -3.61 -26.79
C LEU A 5 27.84 -4.82 -26.23
N TRP A 6 28.50 -5.98 -26.18
CA TRP A 6 27.98 -7.15 -25.47
C TRP A 6 28.47 -7.08 -24.02
N LEU A 7 27.55 -6.98 -23.06
CA LEU A 7 27.84 -6.91 -21.62
C LEU A 7 27.67 -8.30 -20.99
N LEU A 8 28.63 -8.75 -20.16
CA LEU A 8 28.52 -10.00 -19.40
C LEU A 8 27.80 -9.73 -18.07
N MET A 9 26.72 -10.46 -17.79
CA MET A 9 25.91 -10.33 -16.58
C MET A 9 26.62 -10.91 -15.34
N LEU A 10 26.63 -10.15 -14.24
CA LEU A 10 26.75 -10.70 -12.90
C LEU A 10 25.49 -10.30 -12.11
N ALA A 11 24.46 -11.14 -12.18
CA ALA A 11 23.26 -10.98 -11.38
C ALA A 11 23.53 -11.54 -9.97
N LEU A 12 23.79 -10.64 -9.01
CA LEU A 12 23.63 -10.99 -7.59
C LEU A 12 22.15 -10.87 -7.27
N ALA A 13 21.50 -12.00 -6.96
CA ALA A 13 20.11 -12.04 -6.53
C ALA A 13 19.97 -11.32 -5.18
N ILE A 14 19.48 -10.08 -5.23
CA ILE A 14 19.02 -9.36 -4.05
C ILE A 14 17.59 -9.86 -3.78
N PRO A 15 17.20 -10.16 -2.52
CA PRO A 15 15.85 -10.64 -2.21
C PRO A 15 14.80 -9.71 -2.81
N ALA A 16 13.89 -10.32 -3.57
CA ALA A 16 12.73 -9.67 -4.16
C ALA A 16 11.81 -9.17 -3.05
N PHE A 17 11.94 -7.90 -2.69
CA PHE A 17 10.90 -7.21 -1.95
C PHE A 17 9.90 -6.70 -2.99
N ALA A 18 8.68 -7.24 -2.97
CA ALA A 18 7.56 -6.65 -3.71
C ALA A 18 7.43 -5.19 -3.25
N ALA A 19 7.66 -4.23 -4.15
CA ALA A 19 7.53 -2.84 -3.76
C ALA A 19 6.03 -2.46 -3.77
N PRO A 20 5.57 -1.70 -2.79
CA PRO A 20 4.23 -1.13 -2.84
C PRO A 20 4.15 0.05 -3.84
N PRO A 21 2.96 0.32 -4.41
CA PRO A 21 2.82 1.09 -5.65
C PRO A 21 2.72 2.61 -5.43
N ASN A 22 3.85 3.33 -5.21
CA ASN A 22 3.95 4.82 -5.22
C ASN A 22 5.19 5.40 -4.50
N TRP A 23 6.34 5.48 -5.16
CA TRP A 23 7.60 5.90 -4.52
C TRP A 23 7.66 7.41 -4.21
N ASP A 24 8.00 7.79 -2.96
CA ASP A 24 8.51 9.14 -2.62
C ASP A 24 10.05 9.14 -2.68
N ILE A 25 10.61 9.94 -3.57
CA ILE A 25 12.05 10.07 -3.80
C ILE A 25 12.59 11.43 -3.39
N SER A 26 11.79 12.28 -2.77
CA SER A 26 12.23 13.60 -2.31
C SER A 26 13.38 13.47 -1.30
N ASN A 27 14.44 14.26 -1.48
CA ASN A 27 15.66 14.23 -0.64
C ASN A 27 16.38 12.87 -0.57
N THR A 28 16.25 12.03 -1.58
CA THR A 28 17.01 10.77 -1.69
C THR A 28 18.29 10.95 -2.50
N TYR A 29 19.34 10.21 -2.15
CA TYR A 29 20.56 10.12 -2.95
C TYR A 29 20.86 8.67 -3.26
N TRP A 30 21.26 8.41 -4.50
CA TRP A 30 21.60 7.09 -5.00
C TRP A 30 23.01 7.13 -5.57
N THR A 31 23.71 6.00 -5.47
CA THR A 31 25.00 5.79 -6.15
C THR A 31 24.75 4.83 -7.30
N ALA A 32 25.13 5.21 -8.51
CA ALA A 32 25.10 4.37 -9.70
C ALA A 32 26.54 4.04 -10.09
N GLN A 33 26.93 2.76 -9.99
CA GLN A 33 28.23 2.31 -10.46
C GLN A 33 28.15 1.92 -11.94
N ILE A 34 28.89 2.62 -12.79
CA ILE A 34 29.02 2.33 -14.22
C ILE A 34 30.35 1.63 -14.42
N ARG A 35 30.31 0.36 -14.86
CA ARG A 35 31.52 -0.41 -15.16
C ARG A 35 31.74 -0.52 -16.67
N ASP A 36 32.84 0.05 -17.16
CA ASP A 36 33.36 -0.19 -18.49
C ASP A 36 34.20 -1.48 -18.50
N VAL A 37 33.71 -2.51 -19.18
CA VAL A 37 34.37 -3.82 -19.26
C VAL A 37 35.52 -3.82 -20.28
N TYR A 38 35.52 -2.90 -21.24
CA TYR A 38 36.50 -2.88 -22.34
C TYR A 38 37.82 -2.22 -21.93
N TYR A 39 37.75 -1.15 -21.14
CA TYR A 39 38.94 -0.50 -20.58
C TYR A 39 39.17 -0.80 -19.09
N GLY A 40 38.27 -1.55 -18.45
CA GLY A 40 38.36 -1.89 -17.02
C GLY A 40 38.12 -0.71 -16.09
N PHE A 41 37.61 0.41 -16.59
CA PHE A 41 37.28 1.57 -15.77
C PHE A 41 35.99 1.33 -15.00
N VAL A 42 36.01 1.66 -13.71
CA VAL A 42 34.81 1.74 -12.88
C VAL A 42 34.59 3.22 -12.59
N PHE A 43 33.42 3.72 -12.94
CA PHE A 43 32.99 5.08 -12.63
C PHE A 43 31.86 5.00 -11.61
N ASP A 44 32.06 5.60 -10.45
CA ASP A 44 30.99 5.80 -9.49
C ASP A 44 30.32 7.16 -9.79
N GLY A 45 29.07 7.11 -10.26
CA GLY A 45 28.19 8.26 -10.35
C GLY A 45 27.27 8.34 -9.14
N ASN A 46 26.86 9.52 -8.73
CA ASN A 46 25.79 9.72 -7.75
C ASN A 46 24.61 10.41 -8.44
N ILE A 47 23.39 9.89 -8.27
CA ILE A 47 22.16 10.55 -8.69
C ILE A 47 21.47 11.05 -7.42
N ARG A 48 21.21 12.35 -7.32
CA ARG A 48 20.47 12.96 -6.20
C ARG A 48 19.14 13.50 -6.67
N PHE A 49 18.08 13.24 -5.91
CA PHE A 49 16.74 13.77 -6.14
C PHE A 49 16.50 14.88 -5.13
N PHE A 50 16.18 16.08 -5.61
CA PHE A 50 16.08 17.27 -4.75
C PHE A 50 14.64 17.58 -4.39
N THR A 51 13.71 17.41 -5.32
CA THR A 51 12.31 17.78 -5.10
C THR A 51 11.41 16.89 -5.93
N GLN A 52 10.39 16.30 -5.31
CA GLN A 52 9.29 15.62 -5.99
C GLN A 52 7.99 16.36 -5.67
N ASN A 53 7.24 16.72 -6.70
CA ASN A 53 5.83 17.08 -6.57
C ASN A 53 5.05 15.81 -6.23
N THR A 54 4.61 15.76 -4.99
CA THR A 54 3.90 14.65 -4.41
C THR A 54 2.55 14.40 -5.12
N THR A 55 1.86 15.45 -5.57
CA THR A 55 0.57 15.32 -6.24
C THR A 55 0.68 14.76 -7.65
N THR A 56 1.68 15.17 -8.42
CA THR A 56 1.81 14.80 -9.85
C THR A 56 2.80 13.66 -10.11
N GLY A 57 3.63 13.32 -9.11
CA GLY A 57 4.74 12.38 -9.22
C GLY A 57 5.96 12.97 -9.95
N GLU A 58 5.89 14.21 -10.44
CA GLU A 58 7.00 14.88 -11.12
C GLU A 58 8.15 15.16 -10.16
N PHE A 59 9.38 15.12 -10.64
CA PHE A 59 10.54 15.48 -9.81
C PHE A 59 11.63 16.18 -10.58
N THR A 60 12.53 16.80 -9.82
CA THR A 60 13.81 17.33 -10.29
C THR A 60 14.96 16.74 -9.46
N GLY A 61 16.08 16.50 -10.13
CA GLY A 61 17.26 15.84 -9.57
C GLY A 61 18.55 16.40 -10.17
N ARG A 62 19.69 15.88 -9.75
CA ARG A 62 20.99 16.05 -10.41
C ARG A 62 21.76 14.75 -10.47
N VAL A 63 22.48 14.55 -11.56
CA VAL A 63 23.51 13.52 -11.69
C VAL A 63 24.86 14.17 -11.45
N GLN A 64 25.70 13.57 -10.62
CA GLN A 64 27.07 13.98 -10.35
C GLN A 64 28.01 12.84 -10.69
N TYR A 65 28.99 13.09 -11.55
CA TYR A 65 30.08 12.16 -11.83
C TYR A 65 31.22 12.40 -10.84
N LEU A 66 31.73 11.34 -10.20
CA LEU A 66 33.03 11.43 -9.49
C LEU A 66 34.15 11.19 -10.53
N PRO A 67 35.11 12.13 -10.70
CA PRO A 67 36.17 11.97 -11.68
C PRO A 67 37.29 11.04 -11.17
N PRO A 68 38.06 10.39 -12.05
CA PRO A 68 39.41 9.92 -11.72
C PRO A 68 40.47 11.05 -11.65
N ASN A 69 40.14 12.30 -12.00
CA ASN A 69 41.16 13.32 -12.28
C ASN A 69 40.57 14.74 -12.40
N ASN A 70 40.60 15.51 -11.29
CA ASN A 70 40.61 16.99 -11.15
C ASN A 70 39.80 17.90 -12.11
N ASN A 71 38.86 17.36 -12.88
CA ASN A 71 37.90 18.14 -13.65
C ASN A 71 36.55 18.03 -12.92
N PRO A 72 35.94 19.13 -12.45
CA PRO A 72 34.61 19.10 -11.87
C PRO A 72 33.61 18.81 -13.00
N LEU A 73 33.44 17.53 -13.37
CA LEU A 73 32.30 17.12 -14.19
C LEU A 73 31.04 17.49 -13.40
N GLY A 74 30.36 18.50 -13.94
CA GLY A 74 29.35 19.29 -13.23
C GLY A 74 28.19 18.45 -12.75
N GLN A 75 27.46 18.99 -11.78
CA GLN A 75 26.16 18.43 -11.45
C GLN A 75 25.19 18.76 -12.60
N TYR A 76 24.57 17.76 -13.18
CA TYR A 76 23.65 17.92 -14.32
C TYR A 76 22.22 17.73 -13.88
N ASN A 77 21.35 18.70 -14.19
CA ASN A 77 19.95 18.60 -13.83
C ASN A 77 19.26 17.46 -14.59
N ILE A 78 18.42 16.71 -13.88
CA ILE A 78 17.49 15.75 -14.44
C ILE A 78 16.08 16.11 -14.00
N SER A 79 15.10 15.73 -14.80
CA SER A 79 13.69 15.75 -14.43
C SER A 79 13.04 14.45 -14.83
N GLY A 80 11.92 14.13 -14.18
CA GLY A 80 11.25 12.87 -14.42
C GLY A 80 9.91 12.79 -13.72
N ARG A 81 9.35 11.59 -13.75
CA ARG A 81 8.08 11.27 -13.10
C ARG A 81 8.17 9.89 -12.47
N VAL A 82 7.56 9.78 -11.30
CA VAL A 82 7.22 8.50 -10.67
C VAL A 82 5.78 8.17 -11.04
N ASP A 83 5.58 7.01 -11.65
CA ASP A 83 4.26 6.48 -12.02
C ASP A 83 4.15 5.01 -11.58
N GLY A 84 3.37 4.79 -10.52
CA GLY A 84 3.28 3.50 -9.83
C GLY A 84 4.65 2.96 -9.43
N ASP A 85 5.07 1.90 -10.13
CA ASP A 85 6.31 1.15 -9.92
C ASP A 85 7.48 1.60 -10.79
N THR A 86 7.26 2.63 -11.61
CA THR A 86 8.22 3.06 -12.62
C THR A 86 8.68 4.49 -12.36
N ILE A 87 9.99 4.70 -12.28
CA ILE A 87 10.60 6.02 -12.34
C ILE A 87 11.18 6.22 -13.74
N SER A 88 10.68 7.22 -14.44
CA SER A 88 11.24 7.65 -15.72
C SER A 88 11.91 9.00 -15.56
N PHE A 89 13.13 9.15 -16.07
CA PHE A 89 13.85 10.42 -16.01
C PHE A 89 14.67 10.69 -17.24
N SER A 90 14.92 11.98 -17.47
CA SER A 90 15.81 12.43 -18.52
C SER A 90 16.56 13.69 -18.12
N GLY A 91 17.65 13.95 -18.82
CA GLY A 91 18.40 15.19 -18.66
C GLY A 91 19.36 15.41 -19.82
N VAL A 92 19.86 16.64 -19.92
CA VAL A 92 20.87 17.03 -20.91
C VAL A 92 22.07 17.59 -20.18
N ALA A 93 23.25 17.03 -20.45
CA ALA A 93 24.52 17.46 -19.90
C ALA A 93 25.42 18.02 -21.00
N ASN A 94 25.84 19.27 -20.87
CA ASN A 94 26.90 19.83 -21.71
C ASN A 94 28.25 19.51 -21.07
N ILE A 95 29.11 18.74 -21.75
CA ILE A 95 30.43 18.38 -21.21
C ILE A 95 31.45 19.48 -21.57
N PRO A 96 31.98 20.22 -20.58
CA PRO A 96 32.95 21.28 -20.86
C PRO A 96 34.22 20.71 -21.52
N GLY A 97 34.66 21.34 -22.60
CA GLY A 97 35.91 20.98 -23.29
C GLY A 97 35.79 19.92 -24.40
N VAL A 98 34.59 19.39 -24.67
CA VAL A 98 34.36 18.38 -25.73
C VAL A 98 33.67 19.00 -26.97
N GLY A 99 33.55 20.33 -27.04
CA GLY A 99 32.68 21.04 -27.99
C GLY A 99 31.21 20.94 -27.56
N ASN A 100 30.28 21.65 -28.23
CA ASN A 100 28.84 21.61 -27.95
C ASN A 100 28.27 20.20 -28.15
N THR A 101 28.55 19.31 -27.21
CA THR A 101 28.21 17.91 -27.23
C THR A 101 27.31 17.67 -26.04
N ASP A 102 26.02 17.76 -26.32
CA ASP A 102 25.00 17.46 -25.35
C ASP A 102 24.92 15.94 -25.20
N VAL A 103 25.08 15.47 -23.96
CA VAL A 103 24.77 14.08 -23.61
C VAL A 103 23.35 14.04 -23.09
N VAL A 104 22.51 13.29 -23.79
CA VAL A 104 21.12 13.06 -23.39
C VAL A 104 21.08 11.74 -22.62
N TRP A 105 20.53 11.81 -21.41
CA TRP A 105 20.33 10.65 -20.55
C TRP A 105 18.83 10.36 -20.50
N GLN A 106 18.46 9.09 -20.60
CA GLN A 106 17.12 8.62 -20.33
C GLN A 106 17.22 7.34 -19.49
N GLY A 107 16.43 7.26 -18.43
CA GLY A 107 16.46 6.11 -17.53
C GLY A 107 15.06 5.69 -17.13
N THR A 108 14.89 4.39 -16.99
CA THR A 108 13.68 3.79 -16.43
C THR A 108 14.10 2.86 -15.30
N ILE A 109 13.55 3.08 -14.11
CA ILE A 109 13.73 2.23 -12.94
C ILE A 109 12.40 1.56 -12.66
N THR A 110 12.45 0.25 -12.46
CA THR A 110 11.29 -0.55 -12.08
C THR A 110 11.63 -1.38 -10.85
N GLN A 111 10.63 -2.03 -10.25
CA GLN A 111 10.85 -2.97 -9.14
C GLN A 111 11.87 -4.07 -9.46
N ASN A 112 11.94 -4.51 -10.71
CA ASN A 112 12.73 -5.67 -11.15
C ASN A 112 14.06 -5.28 -11.80
N GLY A 113 14.52 -4.06 -11.55
CA GLY A 113 15.79 -3.52 -12.05
C GLY A 113 15.62 -2.17 -12.71
N ALA A 114 16.75 -1.55 -13.03
CA ALA A 114 16.75 -0.37 -13.87
C ALA A 114 17.62 -0.50 -15.09
N LYS A 115 17.17 0.26 -16.08
CA LYS A 115 17.84 0.46 -17.34
C LYS A 115 18.11 1.94 -17.50
N MET A 116 19.37 2.28 -17.72
CA MET A 116 19.78 3.61 -18.14
C MET A 116 20.37 3.55 -19.53
N GLN A 117 19.93 4.46 -20.39
CA GLN A 117 20.45 4.65 -21.74
C GLN A 117 20.96 6.09 -21.88
N GLY A 118 22.14 6.24 -22.46
CA GLY A 118 22.69 7.54 -22.81
C GLY A 118 23.08 7.61 -24.27
N GLN A 119 22.85 8.77 -24.87
CA GLN A 119 23.28 9.08 -26.23
C GLN A 119 24.18 10.32 -26.23
N MET A 120 25.37 10.18 -26.81
CA MET A 120 26.27 11.32 -27.06
C MET A 120 26.06 11.84 -28.49
N ALA A 121 25.62 13.08 -28.63
CA ALA A 121 25.17 13.66 -29.91
C ALA A 121 26.26 13.72 -31.01
N TYR A 122 27.54 13.86 -30.64
CA TYR A 122 28.60 14.13 -31.62
C TYR A 122 29.23 12.89 -32.26
N TRP A 123 29.14 11.73 -31.61
CA TRP A 123 29.73 10.49 -32.11
C TRP A 123 28.70 9.40 -32.43
N ASP A 124 27.39 9.71 -32.31
CA ASP A 124 26.30 8.73 -32.38
C ASP A 124 26.54 7.51 -31.47
N TRP A 125 27.23 7.73 -30.34
CA TRP A 125 27.52 6.69 -29.38
C TRP A 125 26.31 6.49 -28.47
N ILE A 126 25.76 5.28 -28.52
CA ILE A 126 24.69 4.80 -27.64
C ILE A 126 25.32 3.79 -26.69
N TRP A 127 25.12 3.97 -25.39
CA TRP A 127 25.50 3.00 -24.39
C TRP A 127 24.29 2.67 -23.50
N GLU A 128 24.26 1.42 -23.05
CA GLU A 128 23.24 0.87 -22.15
C GLU A 128 23.95 0.34 -20.91
N VAL A 129 23.53 0.81 -19.74
CA VAL A 129 24.08 0.36 -18.45
C VAL A 129 22.94 -0.17 -17.59
N TRP A 130 23.17 -1.37 -17.07
CA TRP A 130 22.39 -1.93 -15.98
C TRP A 130 22.97 -1.43 -14.67
N VAL A 131 22.18 -0.67 -13.92
CA VAL A 131 22.60 -0.06 -12.67
C VAL A 131 22.12 -0.91 -11.51
N VAL A 132 23.02 -1.23 -10.59
CA VAL A 132 22.68 -1.80 -9.27
C VAL A 132 22.47 -0.62 -8.32
N PHE A 133 21.33 -0.58 -7.64
CA PHE A 133 20.99 0.49 -6.70
C PHE A 133 21.23 0.03 -5.27
N ASP A 134 22.08 0.75 -4.56
CA ASP A 134 22.11 0.72 -3.10
C ASP A 134 21.30 1.92 -2.59
N TRP A 135 20.22 1.66 -1.86
CA TRP A 135 19.28 2.67 -1.39
C TRP A 135 19.75 3.31 -0.09
N TRP A 136 19.83 4.64 -0.03
CA TRP A 136 20.23 5.37 1.19
C TRP A 136 19.39 6.65 1.40
N THR A 137 19.00 6.91 2.63
CA THR A 137 18.47 8.21 3.09
C THR A 137 19.62 9.14 3.48
N THR A 138 19.39 10.46 3.48
CA THR A 138 20.35 11.47 4.01
C THR A 138 20.68 11.27 5.50
N SER A 139 19.91 10.46 6.22
CA SER A 139 20.14 10.03 7.60
C SER A 139 20.89 8.69 7.74
N GLY A 140 21.32 8.07 6.63
CA GLY A 140 22.20 6.89 6.65
C GLY A 140 21.50 5.54 6.80
N GLY A 141 20.22 5.41 6.45
CA GLY A 141 19.49 4.14 6.45
C GLY A 141 18.97 3.74 5.06
N PRO A 142 18.55 2.47 4.85
CA PRO A 142 17.91 2.06 3.61
C PRO A 142 16.65 2.90 3.37
N ALA A 143 16.56 3.55 2.21
CA ALA A 143 15.38 4.30 1.82
C ALA A 143 14.21 3.32 1.64
N ARG A 144 13.15 3.53 2.42
CA ARG A 144 11.91 2.75 2.38
C ARG A 144 10.93 3.44 1.42
N PRO A 145 10.29 2.72 0.48
CA PRO A 145 9.23 3.30 -0.33
C PRO A 145 8.13 3.83 0.59
N ILE A 146 7.88 5.14 0.56
CA ILE A 146 6.75 5.74 1.29
C ILE A 146 5.51 5.45 0.45
N VAL A 147 4.69 4.50 0.90
CA VAL A 147 3.43 4.23 0.23
C VAL A 147 2.50 5.41 0.47
N ARG A 148 2.05 6.12 -0.57
CA ARG A 148 0.91 7.03 -0.40
C ARG A 148 -0.30 6.18 -0.04
N THR A 149 -0.74 6.39 1.18
CA THR A 149 -1.95 5.79 1.68
C THR A 149 -3.01 6.86 1.87
N TYR A 150 -4.25 6.39 1.80
CA TYR A 150 -5.45 7.18 1.95
C TYR A 150 -6.30 6.55 3.05
N THR A 151 -7.32 7.27 3.48
CA THR A 151 -8.32 6.73 4.39
C THR A 151 -9.55 6.28 3.63
N ILE A 152 -10.15 5.18 4.10
CA ILE A 152 -11.53 4.84 3.78
C ILE A 152 -12.38 5.13 5.02
N SER A 153 -13.48 5.84 4.85
CA SER A 153 -14.43 6.13 5.93
C SER A 153 -15.88 5.91 5.52
N GLY A 154 -16.71 5.70 6.53
CA GLY A 154 -18.15 5.53 6.37
C GLY A 154 -18.80 5.25 7.70
N LYS A 155 -20.03 4.76 7.64
CA LYS A 155 -20.82 4.35 8.79
C LYS A 155 -20.99 2.84 8.85
N VAL A 156 -20.90 2.29 10.04
CA VAL A 156 -21.36 0.93 10.32
C VAL A 156 -22.57 1.01 11.23
N GLU A 157 -23.66 0.39 10.82
CA GLU A 157 -24.83 0.15 11.64
C GLU A 157 -24.74 -1.27 12.23
N LEU A 158 -24.84 -1.37 13.56
CA LEU A 158 -24.98 -2.64 14.26
C LEU A 158 -26.48 -2.88 14.46
N GLY A 159 -27.05 -3.77 13.65
CA GLY A 159 -28.49 -4.03 13.64
C GLY A 159 -29.00 -4.53 15.00
N ASP A 160 -30.19 -4.09 15.36
CA ASP A 160 -30.96 -4.54 16.53
C ASP A 160 -30.26 -4.38 17.88
N TYR A 161 -29.24 -3.52 17.97
CA TYR A 161 -28.44 -3.31 19.18
C TYR A 161 -28.67 -1.93 19.79
N GLY A 162 -29.08 -1.90 21.05
CA GLY A 162 -29.34 -0.71 21.87
C GLY A 162 -28.18 -0.32 22.80
N GLY A 163 -27.16 -1.17 22.94
CA GLY A 163 -26.00 -0.92 23.79
C GLY A 163 -25.02 0.14 23.24
N ASP A 164 -23.90 0.34 23.96
CA ASP A 164 -22.87 1.31 23.55
C ASP A 164 -22.02 0.78 22.39
N ILE A 165 -22.35 1.22 21.17
CA ILE A 165 -21.67 0.84 19.93
C ILE A 165 -20.18 1.22 19.90
N THR A 166 -19.73 2.16 20.74
CA THR A 166 -18.32 2.59 20.76
C THR A 166 -17.40 1.57 21.42
N THR A 167 -17.98 0.61 22.15
CA THR A 167 -17.25 -0.45 22.86
C THR A 167 -17.14 -1.73 22.04
N VAL A 168 -17.89 -1.85 20.95
CA VAL A 168 -17.93 -3.06 20.12
C VAL A 168 -16.75 -3.10 19.16
N PRO A 169 -15.84 -4.08 19.26
CA PRO A 169 -14.75 -4.24 18.30
C PRO A 169 -15.26 -4.80 16.97
N ILE A 170 -14.93 -4.14 15.86
CA ILE A 170 -15.29 -4.58 14.51
C ILE A 170 -14.02 -4.99 13.77
N VAL A 171 -13.95 -6.26 13.38
CA VAL A 171 -12.90 -6.78 12.51
C VAL A 171 -13.21 -6.38 11.08
N VAL A 172 -12.34 -5.56 10.51
CA VAL A 172 -12.40 -5.12 9.11
C VAL A 172 -11.25 -5.76 8.34
N GLN A 173 -11.60 -6.46 7.28
CA GLN A 173 -10.64 -7.01 6.31
C GLN A 173 -10.66 -6.18 5.04
N LEU A 174 -9.49 -5.71 4.64
CA LEU A 174 -9.26 -5.14 3.32
C LEU A 174 -8.84 -6.28 2.38
N ARG A 175 -9.60 -6.52 1.32
CA ARG A 175 -9.37 -7.61 0.36
C ARG A 175 -9.23 -7.03 -1.04
N ASN A 176 -8.51 -7.72 -1.93
CA ASN A 176 -8.61 -7.41 -3.36
C ASN A 176 -10.06 -7.59 -3.82
N ALA A 177 -10.53 -6.76 -4.75
CA ALA A 177 -11.89 -6.91 -5.29
C ALA A 177 -12.15 -8.33 -5.84
N GLY A 178 -13.22 -8.96 -5.37
CA GLY A 178 -13.61 -10.33 -5.73
C GLY A 178 -12.81 -11.45 -5.03
N SER A 179 -11.91 -11.11 -4.11
CA SER A 179 -11.12 -12.07 -3.32
C SER A 179 -11.68 -12.20 -1.90
N THR A 180 -11.65 -13.41 -1.34
CA THR A 180 -11.93 -13.66 0.07
C THR A 180 -10.68 -13.54 0.95
N ASP A 181 -9.48 -13.63 0.35
CA ASP A 181 -8.22 -13.55 1.09
C ASP A 181 -7.93 -12.11 1.56
N PRO A 182 -7.72 -11.89 2.88
CA PRO A 182 -7.40 -10.57 3.41
C PRO A 182 -5.98 -10.14 3.07
N LEU A 183 -5.84 -8.94 2.50
CA LEU A 183 -4.56 -8.24 2.39
C LEU A 183 -4.14 -7.68 3.75
N ARG A 184 -5.12 -7.25 4.53
CA ARG A 184 -4.95 -6.66 5.86
C ARG A 184 -6.20 -6.88 6.68
N THR A 185 -6.00 -7.21 7.95
CA THR A 185 -7.06 -7.31 8.96
C THR A 185 -6.77 -6.29 10.06
N VAL A 186 -7.80 -5.52 10.44
CA VAL A 186 -7.70 -4.49 11.48
C VAL A 186 -8.94 -4.57 12.36
N THR A 187 -8.78 -4.39 13.66
CA THR A 187 -9.90 -4.16 14.57
C THR A 187 -10.11 -2.66 14.72
N LEU A 188 -11.33 -2.19 14.41
CA LEU A 188 -11.75 -0.79 14.53
C LEU A 188 -12.86 -0.67 15.58
N TYR A 189 -13.01 0.55 16.11
CA TYR A 189 -14.11 0.95 16.99
C TYR A 189 -14.86 2.11 16.34
N LEU A 190 -16.17 2.15 16.54
CA LEU A 190 -17.02 3.23 16.03
C LEU A 190 -16.98 4.43 16.98
N ASP A 191 -17.24 5.62 16.42
CA ASP A 191 -17.66 6.74 17.24
C ASP A 191 -19.15 6.65 17.62
N SER A 192 -19.63 7.57 18.45
CA SER A 192 -21.03 7.59 18.93
C SER A 192 -22.07 7.83 17.83
N ALA A 193 -21.65 8.20 16.62
CA ALA A 193 -22.52 8.37 15.46
C ALA A 193 -22.40 7.21 14.44
N GLY A 194 -21.68 6.15 14.82
CA GLY A 194 -21.46 4.94 14.03
C GLY A 194 -20.38 5.09 12.96
N ASN A 195 -19.56 6.13 12.98
CA ASN A 195 -18.53 6.33 11.96
C ASN A 195 -17.26 5.52 12.25
N TYR A 196 -16.59 5.07 11.20
CA TYR A 196 -15.27 4.45 11.25
C TYR A 196 -14.28 5.11 10.29
N ILE A 197 -12.99 4.91 10.56
CA ILE A 197 -11.89 5.28 9.66
C ILE A 197 -10.93 4.11 9.55
N LEU A 198 -10.72 3.60 8.34
CA LEU A 198 -9.64 2.68 8.00
C LEU A 198 -8.47 3.48 7.40
N PRO A 199 -7.37 3.67 8.14
CA PRO A 199 -6.21 4.39 7.63
C PRO A 199 -5.33 3.50 6.75
N ASP A 200 -4.31 4.09 6.15
CA ASP A 200 -3.21 3.38 5.51
C ASP A 200 -3.61 2.47 4.32
N VAL A 201 -4.57 2.92 3.50
CA VAL A 201 -5.03 2.17 2.32
C VAL A 201 -4.34 2.69 1.05
N PRO A 202 -3.53 1.87 0.35
CA PRO A 202 -2.93 2.26 -0.93
C PRO A 202 -3.98 2.48 -2.03
N ASN A 203 -3.55 3.01 -3.17
CA ASN A 203 -4.41 3.02 -4.37
C ASN A 203 -4.72 1.58 -4.80
N GLY A 204 -5.96 1.35 -5.21
CA GLY A 204 -6.43 0.03 -5.63
C GLY A 204 -7.95 -0.06 -5.66
N ASN A 205 -8.46 -1.23 -6.03
CA ASN A 205 -9.88 -1.57 -5.93
C ASN A 205 -10.05 -2.71 -4.93
N TYR A 206 -10.86 -2.49 -3.91
CA TYR A 206 -10.94 -3.35 -2.74
C TYR A 206 -12.37 -3.77 -2.42
N ASP A 207 -12.49 -4.92 -1.77
CA ASP A 207 -13.68 -5.28 -1.02
C ASP A 207 -13.37 -5.13 0.48
N LEU A 208 -14.28 -4.51 1.23
CA LEU A 208 -14.15 -4.34 2.67
C LEU A 208 -15.14 -5.27 3.37
N ALA A 209 -14.63 -6.23 4.13
CA ALA A 209 -15.44 -7.15 4.91
C ALA A 209 -15.45 -6.75 6.38
N PHE A 210 -16.65 -6.53 6.93
CA PHE A 210 -16.89 -6.12 8.31
C PHE A 210 -17.51 -7.29 9.06
N LYS A 211 -16.94 -7.66 10.21
CA LYS A 211 -17.45 -8.71 11.11
C LYS A 211 -17.28 -8.23 12.56
N ALA A 212 -18.37 -8.23 13.32
CA ALA A 212 -18.36 -8.04 14.76
C ALA A 212 -18.63 -9.41 15.44
N SER A 213 -18.80 -9.44 16.76
CA SER A 213 -18.96 -10.68 17.52
C SER A 213 -20.15 -11.51 17.03
N HIS A 214 -21.37 -11.07 17.35
CA HIS A 214 -22.61 -11.80 17.09
C HIS A 214 -23.38 -11.33 15.85
N TRP A 215 -22.73 -10.56 14.98
CA TRP A 215 -23.34 -10.10 13.73
C TRP A 215 -22.75 -10.81 12.51
N LEU A 216 -23.58 -11.15 11.54
CA LEU A 216 -23.17 -11.65 10.24
C LEU A 216 -22.21 -10.70 9.53
N ARG A 217 -21.26 -11.27 8.78
CA ARG A 217 -20.30 -10.52 7.99
C ARG A 217 -21.00 -9.73 6.89
N LYS A 218 -20.57 -8.49 6.67
CA LYS A 218 -20.98 -7.66 5.54
C LYS A 218 -19.80 -7.30 4.66
N VAL A 219 -19.91 -7.48 3.34
CA VAL A 219 -18.87 -7.08 2.37
C VAL A 219 -19.35 -5.93 1.51
N VAL A 220 -18.64 -4.79 1.59
CA VAL A 220 -18.82 -3.65 0.68
C VAL A 220 -17.85 -3.81 -0.48
N ARG A 221 -18.38 -4.06 -1.68
CA ARG A 221 -17.58 -4.43 -2.85
C ARG A 221 -17.18 -3.24 -3.72
N ASN A 222 -16.08 -3.38 -4.45
CA ASN A 222 -15.60 -2.43 -5.47
C ASN A 222 -15.34 -1.00 -4.95
N VAL A 223 -14.70 -0.89 -3.79
CA VAL A 223 -14.25 0.38 -3.22
C VAL A 223 -12.93 0.78 -3.88
N THR A 224 -13.00 1.78 -4.76
CA THR A 224 -11.82 2.29 -5.50
C THR A 224 -11.16 3.44 -4.75
N VAL A 225 -9.87 3.26 -4.42
CA VAL A 225 -8.99 4.30 -3.87
C VAL A 225 -8.06 4.77 -4.99
N SER A 226 -8.15 6.05 -5.36
CA SER A 226 -7.36 6.63 -6.45
C SER A 226 -6.96 8.07 -6.14
N GLY A 227 -5.82 8.24 -5.50
CA GLY A 227 -5.21 9.56 -5.32
C GLY A 227 -5.84 10.42 -4.21
N ALA A 228 -6.89 9.92 -3.54
CA ALA A 228 -7.65 10.66 -2.53
C ALA A 228 -8.33 9.73 -1.50
N ASN A 229 -8.71 10.31 -0.36
CA ASN A 229 -9.53 9.62 0.66
C ASN A 229 -10.91 9.28 0.10
N VAL A 230 -11.44 8.14 0.52
CA VAL A 230 -12.74 7.63 0.10
C VAL A 230 -13.70 7.69 1.29
N GLY A 231 -14.85 8.32 1.11
CA GLY A 231 -15.91 8.42 2.12
C GLY A 231 -17.21 7.74 1.66
N GLY A 232 -18.14 7.54 2.59
CA GLY A 232 -19.47 7.01 2.30
C GLY A 232 -19.50 5.49 2.06
N VAL A 233 -18.47 4.78 2.51
CA VAL A 233 -18.40 3.31 2.44
C VAL A 233 -19.16 2.76 3.64
N ASN A 234 -20.48 2.63 3.52
CA ASN A 234 -21.34 2.25 4.63
C ASN A 234 -21.63 0.75 4.66
N ALA A 235 -21.78 0.18 5.85
CA ALA A 235 -22.20 -1.20 6.09
C ALA A 235 -23.31 -1.25 7.14
N SER A 236 -24.20 -2.24 7.03
CA SER A 236 -25.19 -2.58 8.05
C SER A 236 -25.03 -4.07 8.34
N LEU A 237 -24.76 -4.39 9.60
CA LEU A 237 -24.45 -5.74 10.08
C LEU A 237 -25.72 -6.34 10.67
N VAL A 238 -26.09 -7.51 10.17
CA VAL A 238 -27.28 -8.25 10.65
C VAL A 238 -26.90 -9.04 11.89
N ASN A 239 -27.74 -9.02 12.90
CA ASN A 239 -27.49 -9.63 14.21
C ASN A 239 -27.99 -11.09 14.25
N GLY A 240 -27.47 -11.91 15.18
CA GLY A 240 -28.00 -13.24 15.50
C GLY A 240 -27.03 -14.41 15.39
N ASP A 241 -25.78 -14.17 15.00
CA ASP A 241 -24.71 -15.17 14.79
C ASP A 241 -23.89 -15.34 16.07
N ILE A 242 -24.53 -15.91 17.09
CA ILE A 242 -24.02 -16.07 18.46
C ILE A 242 -22.77 -16.95 18.49
N ASP A 243 -22.72 -18.00 17.66
CA ASP A 243 -21.56 -18.91 17.65
C ASP A 243 -20.44 -18.47 16.68
N GLY A 244 -20.71 -17.46 15.85
CA GLY A 244 -19.74 -16.78 15.02
C GLY A 244 -19.38 -17.51 13.72
N ASP A 245 -20.19 -18.49 13.31
CA ASP A 245 -19.97 -19.29 12.10
C ASP A 245 -20.41 -18.59 10.80
N ASN A 246 -20.96 -17.37 10.90
CA ASN A 246 -21.46 -16.53 9.81
C ASN A 246 -22.82 -16.96 9.26
N GLU A 247 -23.60 -17.73 10.02
CA GLU A 247 -25.00 -18.07 9.74
C GLU A 247 -25.86 -17.87 11.00
N VAL A 248 -27.17 -17.62 10.84
CA VAL A 248 -28.11 -17.59 11.98
C VAL A 248 -28.94 -18.86 11.97
N THR A 249 -28.67 -19.78 12.89
CA THR A 249 -29.17 -21.15 12.87
C THR A 249 -29.73 -21.60 14.23
N LEU A 250 -30.03 -22.91 14.33
CA LEU A 250 -30.41 -23.53 15.61
C LEU A 250 -29.25 -23.60 16.61
N PHE A 251 -28.00 -23.51 16.16
CA PHE A 251 -26.85 -23.52 17.06
C PHE A 251 -26.77 -22.22 17.85
N ASP A 252 -27.03 -21.08 17.21
CA ASP A 252 -27.17 -19.78 17.88
C ASP A 252 -28.29 -19.79 18.90
N PHE A 253 -29.45 -20.33 18.51
CA PHE A 253 -30.57 -20.50 19.44
C PHE A 253 -30.19 -21.35 20.66
N GLY A 254 -29.38 -22.40 20.46
CA GLY A 254 -28.83 -23.19 21.56
C GLY A 254 -27.95 -22.38 22.50
N GLY A 255 -27.10 -21.49 21.95
CA GLY A 255 -26.28 -20.56 22.72
C GLY A 255 -27.12 -19.58 23.55
N LEU A 256 -28.18 -19.02 22.95
CA LEU A 256 -29.14 -18.15 23.63
C LEU A 256 -29.85 -18.86 24.79
N VAL A 257 -30.39 -20.05 24.54
CA VAL A 257 -31.11 -20.83 25.57
C VAL A 257 -30.20 -21.20 26.74
N ALA A 258 -28.93 -21.51 26.48
CA ALA A 258 -27.96 -21.81 27.53
C ALA A 258 -27.69 -20.60 28.45
N ALA A 259 -27.75 -19.38 27.89
CA ALA A 259 -27.53 -18.14 28.62
C ALA A 259 -28.82 -17.47 29.11
N PHE A 260 -30.00 -18.03 28.82
CA PHE A 260 -31.28 -17.38 29.09
C PHE A 260 -31.47 -17.00 30.58
N GLY A 261 -31.89 -15.75 30.82
CA GLY A 261 -32.10 -15.14 32.13
C GLY A 261 -30.82 -14.80 32.89
N SER A 262 -29.66 -14.85 32.24
CA SER A 262 -28.38 -14.49 32.86
C SER A 262 -28.04 -13.02 32.65
N VAL A 263 -27.28 -12.48 33.60
CA VAL A 263 -26.66 -11.14 33.54
C VAL A 263 -25.13 -11.24 33.74
N PRO A 264 -24.36 -10.17 33.45
CA PRO A 264 -22.93 -10.17 33.69
C PRO A 264 -22.55 -10.59 35.12
N GLY A 265 -21.77 -11.67 35.21
CA GLY A 265 -21.31 -12.25 36.47
C GLY A 265 -21.96 -13.59 36.82
N ASP A 266 -23.08 -13.94 36.18
CA ASP A 266 -23.66 -15.27 36.30
C ASP A 266 -22.81 -16.33 35.60
N SER A 267 -22.85 -17.57 36.10
CA SER A 267 -22.02 -18.66 35.57
C SER A 267 -22.36 -19.07 34.14
N ASN A 268 -23.59 -18.80 33.69
CA ASN A 268 -24.07 -19.10 32.35
C ASN A 268 -24.15 -17.84 31.46
N TRP A 269 -23.60 -16.71 31.90
CA TRP A 269 -23.53 -15.50 31.07
C TRP A 269 -22.74 -15.75 29.79
N ASN A 270 -23.38 -15.48 28.65
CA ASN A 270 -22.74 -15.40 27.35
C ASN A 270 -22.95 -13.99 26.79
N PRO A 271 -21.92 -13.14 26.71
CA PRO A 271 -22.07 -11.78 26.18
C PRO A 271 -22.48 -11.77 24.70
N ASP A 272 -22.24 -12.86 23.96
CA ASP A 272 -22.64 -12.95 22.55
C ASP A 272 -24.12 -13.35 22.40
N ALA A 273 -24.81 -13.76 23.48
CA ALA A 273 -26.24 -14.05 23.47
C ALA A 273 -27.12 -12.86 23.90
N ASP A 274 -26.51 -11.79 24.43
CA ASP A 274 -27.12 -10.48 24.67
C ASP A 274 -27.06 -9.68 23.35
N LEU A 275 -28.02 -9.98 22.47
CA LEU A 275 -28.07 -9.48 21.10
C LEU A 275 -28.56 -8.04 21.04
N ASP A 276 -29.45 -7.62 21.96
CA ASP A 276 -29.91 -6.23 22.00
C ASP A 276 -29.01 -5.32 22.86
N GLY A 277 -28.08 -5.89 23.63
CA GLY A 277 -27.04 -5.17 24.36
C GLY A 277 -27.55 -4.47 25.62
N ASP A 278 -28.65 -4.95 26.21
CA ASP A 278 -29.22 -4.41 27.44
C ASP A 278 -28.61 -5.00 28.73
N ALA A 279 -27.65 -5.92 28.58
CA ALA A 279 -26.97 -6.66 29.64
C ALA A 279 -27.82 -7.71 30.37
N GLU A 280 -28.86 -8.25 29.74
CA GLU A 280 -29.62 -9.41 30.21
C GLU A 280 -30.08 -10.28 29.03
N VAL A 281 -29.82 -11.59 29.06
CA VAL A 281 -30.30 -12.47 27.98
C VAL A 281 -31.77 -12.83 28.20
N THR A 282 -32.68 -12.31 27.37
CA THR A 282 -34.13 -12.43 27.55
C THR A 282 -34.89 -12.88 26.28
N LEU A 283 -36.22 -12.74 26.30
CA LEU A 283 -37.06 -12.94 25.12
C LEU A 283 -36.88 -11.83 24.06
N PHE A 284 -36.29 -10.69 24.42
CA PHE A 284 -36.02 -9.62 23.45
C PHE A 284 -34.88 -10.03 22.50
N ASP A 285 -33.80 -10.64 23.01
CA ASP A 285 -32.74 -11.25 22.21
C ASP A 285 -33.26 -12.37 21.32
N PHE A 286 -34.14 -13.22 21.87
CA PHE A 286 -34.79 -14.26 21.07
C PHE A 286 -35.60 -13.65 19.91
N GLY A 287 -36.22 -12.48 20.13
CA GLY A 287 -36.91 -11.73 19.10
C GLY A 287 -35.98 -11.23 17.98
N VAL A 288 -34.74 -10.85 18.31
CA VAL A 288 -33.69 -10.49 17.34
C VAL A 288 -33.27 -11.73 16.55
N LEU A 289 -32.94 -12.83 17.22
CA LEU A 289 -32.50 -14.07 16.57
C LEU A 289 -33.53 -14.61 15.60
N VAL A 290 -34.81 -14.67 15.99
CA VAL A 290 -35.88 -15.19 15.12
C VAL A 290 -36.13 -14.30 13.89
N ARG A 291 -35.89 -12.99 14.00
CA ARG A 291 -36.04 -12.06 12.87
C ARG A 291 -35.06 -12.37 11.74
N HIS A 292 -33.87 -12.85 12.08
CA HIS A 292 -32.78 -13.13 11.16
C HIS A 292 -32.50 -14.62 10.95
N PHE A 293 -33.38 -15.49 11.45
CA PHE A 293 -33.18 -16.93 11.38
C PHE A 293 -33.08 -17.42 9.93
N GLY A 294 -32.01 -18.15 9.63
CA GLY A 294 -31.67 -18.65 8.31
C GLY A 294 -30.92 -17.66 7.42
N GLU A 295 -30.57 -16.48 7.91
CA GLU A 295 -29.68 -15.56 7.20
C GLU A 295 -28.21 -16.03 7.25
N ILE A 296 -27.46 -15.70 6.21
CA ILE A 296 -26.05 -16.05 6.03
C ILE A 296 -25.30 -14.77 5.67
N GLY A 297 -24.14 -14.57 6.30
CA GLY A 297 -23.30 -13.41 6.03
C GLY A 297 -22.64 -13.45 4.66
N ASP A 298 -22.12 -12.29 4.24
CA ASP A 298 -21.36 -12.19 2.99
C ASP A 298 -20.03 -12.98 3.07
N GLU A 299 -19.57 -13.47 1.92
CA GLU A 299 -18.21 -13.97 1.68
C GLU A 299 -17.37 -13.00 0.84
#